data_AF-A0AAW1T071-F1
#
_entry.id   AF-A0AAW1T071-F1
#
_cell.length_a   1.000
_cell.length_b   1.000
_cell.length_c   1.000
_cell.angle_alpha   90.00
_cell.angle_beta   90.00
_cell.angle_gamma   90.00
#
_symmetry.space_group_name_H-M   'P 1'
#
loop_
_entity.id
_entity.type
_entity.pdbx_description
1 polymer ?
#
loop_
_entity_poly.entity_id
_entity_poly.type
_entity_poly.pdbx_seq_one_letter_code
_entity_poly.pdbx_strand_id
1 'polypeptide(L)' 'MDCRHIPKDQVLQALVSGKINSSKSDKRSLPCPKYVVDASIGANKKNIQAVFSSCPTFTNVVTVIDKDTNWECVCP' A
#
# COMPACT_ATOMS: atom_id res chain seq x y z
N MET A 1 -0.51 13.46 3.19
CA MET A 1 -1.07 12.12 3.49
C MET A 1 -2.56 12.19 3.82
N ASP A 2 -3.15 13.38 4.01
CA ASP A 2 -4.55 13.54 4.41
C ASP A 2 -5.59 13.26 3.33
N CYS A 3 -5.23 13.41 2.05
CA CYS A 3 -6.19 13.27 0.95
C CYS A 3 -6.88 11.89 0.86
N ARG A 4 -6.19 10.81 1.22
CA ARG A 4 -6.72 9.45 1.05
C ARG A 4 -7.45 8.91 2.28
N HIS A 5 -7.43 9.64 3.40
CA HIS A 5 -8.06 9.23 4.67
C HIS A 5 -7.71 7.78 5.07
N ILE A 6 -6.46 7.35 4.82
CA ILE A 6 -5.98 6.03 5.24
C ILE A 6 -5.04 6.24 6.44
N PRO A 7 -5.51 5.95 7.66
CA PRO A 7 -4.69 6.11 8.85
C PRO A 7 -3.58 5.05 8.91
N LYS A 8 -2.52 5.37 9.66
CA LYS A 8 -1.28 4.58 9.68
C LYS A 8 -1.48 3.14 10.19
N ASP A 9 -2.39 2.95 11.12
CA ASP A 9 -2.82 1.65 11.63
C ASP A 9 -3.35 0.75 10.51
N GLN A 10 -4.14 1.28 9.58
CA GLN A 10 -4.63 0.51 8.43
C GLN A 10 -3.48 0.12 7.49
N VAL A 11 -2.51 1.02 7.28
CA VAL A 11 -1.32 0.70 6.46
C VAL A 11 -0.49 -0.41 7.11
N LEU A 12 -0.33 -0.37 8.44
CA LEU A 12 0.38 -1.42 9.19
C LEU A 12 -0.40 -2.75 9.15
N GLN A 13 -1.72 -2.70 9.29
CA GLN A 13 -2.55 -3.89 9.17
C GLN A 13 -2.44 -4.50 7.76
N ALA A 14 -2.39 -3.68 6.71
CA ALA A 14 -2.14 -4.16 5.34
C ALA A 14 -0.79 -4.86 5.22
N LEU A 15 0.25 -4.36 5.90
CA LEU A 15 1.57 -4.98 5.90
C LEU A 15 1.56 -6.37 6.56
N VAL A 16 0.76 -6.55 7.62
CA VAL A 16 0.72 -7.80 8.41
C VAL A 16 -0.26 -8.83 7.82
N SER A 17 -1.48 -8.41 7.45
CA SER A 17 -2.55 -9.31 7.01
C SER A 17 -2.86 -9.23 5.51
N GLY A 18 -2.17 -8.36 4.77
CA GLY A 18 -2.41 -8.18 3.35
C GLY A 18 -1.84 -9.30 2.50
N LYS A 19 -2.40 -9.46 1.31
CA LYS A 19 -1.99 -10.45 0.32
C LYS A 19 -1.04 -9.80 -0.69
N ILE A 20 0.16 -10.35 -0.82
CA ILE A 20 1.14 -9.87 -1.80
C ILE A 20 0.68 -10.23 -3.21
N ASN A 21 0.51 -9.20 -4.04
CA ASN A 21 0.22 -9.33 -5.46
C ASN A 21 1.52 -9.48 -6.24
N SER A 22 1.98 -10.73 -6.37
CA SER A 22 3.25 -11.04 -7.06
C SER A 22 3.28 -10.61 -8.52
N SER A 23 2.13 -10.52 -9.19
CA SER A 23 2.04 -10.09 -10.60
C SER A 23 2.28 -8.59 -10.77
N LYS A 24 1.96 -7.78 -9.76
CA LYS A 24 2.21 -6.33 -9.74
C LYS A 24 3.47 -5.94 -8.95
N SER A 25 4.05 -6.88 -8.22
CA SER A 25 5.28 -6.67 -7.45
C SER A 25 6.49 -6.77 -8.36
N ASP A 26 7.34 -5.76 -8.34
CA ASP A 26 8.61 -5.77 -9.03
C ASP A 26 9.74 -6.11 -8.05
N LYS A 27 9.96 -7.43 -7.89
CA LYS A 27 11.02 -7.95 -7.03
C LYS A 27 12.44 -7.76 -7.61
N ARG A 28 12.56 -7.37 -8.88
CA ARG A 28 13.83 -7.16 -9.58
C ARG A 28 14.25 -5.69 -9.63
N SER A 29 13.37 -4.77 -9.21
CA SER A 29 13.72 -3.36 -9.02
C SER A 29 14.92 -3.22 -8.09
N LEU A 30 15.98 -2.60 -8.59
CA LEU A 30 17.15 -2.17 -7.82
C LEU A 30 17.05 -0.64 -7.61
N PRO A 31 17.47 -0.11 -6.45
CA PRO A 31 18.14 -0.78 -5.33
C PRO A 31 17.20 -1.51 -4.36
N CYS A 32 15.88 -1.29 -4.45
CA CYS A 32 14.91 -1.84 -3.51
C CYS A 32 13.75 -2.53 -4.24
N PRO A 33 13.53 -3.84 -4.01
CA PRO A 33 12.36 -4.56 -4.48
C PRO A 33 11.04 -3.89 -4.09
N LYS A 34 10.11 -3.79 -5.04
CA LYS A 34 8.76 -3.24 -4.84
C LYS A 34 7.77 -4.38 -4.65
N TYR A 35 7.05 -4.35 -3.52
CA TYR A 35 5.98 -5.27 -3.19
C TYR A 35 4.65 -4.55 -3.20
N VAL A 36 3.72 -5.08 -3.99
CA VAL A 36 2.34 -4.60 -4.01
C VAL A 36 1.52 -5.53 -3.13
N VAL A 37 0.84 -4.97 -2.14
CA VAL A 37 0.06 -5.69 -1.15
C VAL A 37 -1.37 -5.21 -1.21
N ASP A 38 -2.29 -6.11 -1.48
CA ASP A 38 -3.73 -5.88 -1.45
C ASP A 38 -4.28 -6.33 -0.08
N ALA A 39 -4.98 -5.46 0.64
CA ALA A 39 -5.57 -5.79 1.94
C ALA A 39 -7.01 -5.28 2.02
N SER A 40 -7.88 -6.05 2.68
CA SER A 40 -9.25 -5.64 3.00
C SER A 40 -9.31 -5.26 4.48
N ILE A 41 -9.63 -4.01 4.77
CA ILE A 41 -9.52 -3.44 6.12
C ILE A 41 -10.85 -2.87 6.61
N GLY A 42 -11.08 -3.03 7.92
CA GLY A 42 -12.27 -2.55 8.62
C GLY A 42 -13.51 -3.43 8.39
N ALA A 43 -14.57 -3.13 9.15
CA ALA A 43 -15.86 -3.84 9.05
C ALA A 43 -16.53 -3.68 7.68
N ASN A 44 -16.25 -2.56 6.99
CA ASN A 44 -16.80 -2.25 5.67
C ASN A 44 -16.03 -2.91 4.52
N LYS A 45 -15.03 -3.76 4.80
CA LYS A 45 -14.19 -4.46 3.81
C LYS A 45 -13.59 -3.52 2.76
N LYS A 46 -13.04 -2.39 3.21
CA LYS A 46 -12.39 -1.40 2.34
C LYS A 46 -11.13 -2.05 1.73
N ASN A 47 -11.09 -2.16 0.41
CA ASN A 47 -9.98 -2.76 -0.32
C ASN A 47 -8.92 -1.70 -0.59
N ILE A 48 -7.78 -1.84 0.05
CA ILE A 48 -6.63 -0.96 -0.17
C ILE A 48 -5.51 -1.73 -0.86
N GLN A 49 -4.75 -1.02 -1.69
CA GLN A 49 -3.52 -1.50 -2.29
C GLN A 49 -2.38 -0.61 -1.82
N ALA A 50 -1.46 -1.20 -1.08
CA ALA A 50 -0.24 -0.55 -0.60
C ALA A 50 0.97 -1.03 -1.42
N VAL A 51 1.82 -0.10 -1.81
CA VAL A 51 3.09 -0.37 -2.49
C VAL A 51 4.21 -0.10 -1.50
N PHE A 52 4.93 -1.16 -1.15
CA PHE A 52 6.07 -1.12 -0.26
C PHE A 52 7.36 -1.29 -1.06
N SER A 53 8.34 -0.44 -0.79
CA SER A 53 9.70 -0.57 -1.28
C SER A 53 10.54 -1.16 -0.16
N SER A 54 10.87 -2.45 -0.25
CA SER A 54 11.68 -3.15 0.75
C SER A 54 13.15 -2.94 0.41
N CYS A 55 13.84 -2.11 1.17
CA CYS A 55 15.29 -1.96 1.09
C CYS A 55 15.96 -2.84 2.16
N PRO A 56 17.26 -3.15 2.06
CA PRO A 56 17.95 -4.01 3.04
C PRO A 56 17.90 -3.48 4.48
N THR A 57 17.83 -2.15 4.65
CA THR A 57 17.91 -1.47 5.95
C THR A 57 16.59 -0.84 6.40
N PHE A 58 15.62 -0.67 5.51
CA PHE A 58 14.32 -0.06 5.82
C PHE A 58 13.26 -0.45 4.79
N THR A 59 11.99 -0.40 5.18
CA THR A 59 10.86 -0.57 4.27
C THR A 59 10.11 0.74 4.16
N ASN A 60 10.06 1.30 2.95
CA ASN A 60 9.33 2.52 2.67
C ASN A 60 7.95 2.23 2.11
N VAL A 61 6.95 2.98 2.56
CA VAL A 61 5.61 2.99 1.93
C VAL A 61 5.66 4.01 0.80
N VAL A 62 5.61 3.54 -0.44
CA VAL A 62 5.65 4.42 -1.62
C VAL A 62 4.29 5.08 -1.79
N THR A 63 3.25 4.25 -1.84
CA THR A 63 1.90 4.70 -2.15
C THR A 63 0.88 3.77 -1.50
N VAL A 64 -0.21 4.31 -0.97
CA VAL A 64 -1.39 3.53 -0.59
C VAL A 64 -2.59 4.10 -1.32
N ILE A 65 -3.32 3.26 -2.05
CA ILE A 65 -4.56 3.63 -2.74
C ILE A 65 -5.72 2.82 -2.21
N ASP A 66 -6.88 3.44 -2.19
CA ASP A 66 -8.16 2.77 -2.04
C ASP A 66 -8.59 2.28 -3.42
N LYS A 67 -8.93 0.99 -3.55
CA LYS A 67 -9.37 0.39 -4.82
C LYS A 67 -10.86 0.58 -5.05
N ASP A 68 -11.63 0.80 -3.99
CA ASP A 68 -13.07 0.98 -4.05
C ASP A 68 -13.42 2.44 -4.37
N THR A 69 -12.60 3.37 -3.89
CA THR A 69 -12.82 4.80 -4.06
C THR A 69 -11.61 5.48 -4.69
N ASN A 70 -11.80 6.06 -5.88
CA ASN A 70 -10.79 6.89 -6.50
C ASN A 70 -10.83 8.30 -5.88
N TRP A 71 -10.04 8.50 -4.82
CA TRP A 71 -9.89 9.82 -4.20
C TRP A 71 -9.07 10.72 -5.13
N GLU A 72 -9.72 11.72 -5.74
CA GLU A 72 -9.01 12.76 -6.48
C GLU A 72 -8.20 13.60 -5.49
N CYS A 73 -6.88 13.39 -5.51
CA CYS A 73 -5.96 14.23 -4.75
C CYS A 73 -5.56 15.41 -5.59
N VAL A 74 -6.14 16.57 -5.27
CA VAL A 74 -5.65 17.86 -5.75
C VAL A 74 -4.39 18.17 -4.95
N CYS A 75 -3.23 17.92 -5.55
CA CYS A 75 -1.97 18.44 -5.04
C CYS A 75 -1.87 19.93 -5.46
N PRO A 76 -1.80 20.89 -4.54
CA PRO A 76 -1.49 22.28 -4.87
C PRO A 76 -0.06 22.43 -5.40
#